data_AF-A0A380MR91-F1
#
_entry.id   AF-A0A380MR91-F1
#
_cell.length_a   1.000
_cell.length_b   1.000
_cell.length_c   1.000
_cell.angle_alpha   90.00
_cell.angle_beta   90.00
_cell.angle_gamma   90.00
#
_symmetry.space_group_name_H-M   'P 1'
#
loop_
_entity.id
_entity.type
_entity.pdbx_description
1 polymer ?
#
loop_
_entity_poly.entity_id
_entity_poly.type
_entity_poly.pdbx_seq_one_letter_code
_entity_poly.pdbx_strand_id
1 'polypeptide(L)'
;MSANTNVAKKPLSSIFTALSVIFFLGGFYLAGAAFLAAKPWYIRLLIVLAALFFALGSLTLTDHWVHIKELFHGARIEIRKVFWPKKDELVKTTLMVLVIVAIFAIFLTIVDGLLTLLIKWVM
;
A
#
# COMPACT_ATOMS: atom_id res chain seq x y z
N MET A 1 -11.92 -29.96 -7.70
CA MET A 1 -11.35 -30.37 -9.00
C MET A 1 -10.33 -29.31 -9.39
N SER A 2 -9.12 -29.41 -8.82
CA SER A 2 -8.04 -28.43 -9.02
C SER A 2 -7.43 -28.70 -10.38
N ALA A 3 -7.80 -27.87 -11.37
CA ALA A 3 -7.18 -27.91 -12.67
C ALA A 3 -5.70 -27.57 -12.49
N ASN A 4 -4.88 -28.55 -12.79
CA ASN A 4 -3.44 -28.51 -12.84
C ASN A 4 -3.02 -27.47 -13.89
N THR A 5 -2.86 -26.21 -13.49
CA THR A 5 -2.28 -25.20 -14.38
C THR A 5 -0.77 -25.33 -14.30
N ASN A 6 -0.23 -26.33 -15.02
CA ASN A 6 1.07 -26.18 -15.63
C ASN A 6 0.96 -24.99 -16.58
N VAL A 7 1.06 -23.79 -16.03
CA VAL A 7 1.29 -22.57 -16.79
C VAL A 7 2.65 -22.80 -17.41
N ALA A 8 2.66 -23.23 -18.67
CA ALA A 8 3.86 -23.29 -19.46
C ALA A 8 4.49 -21.90 -19.35
N LYS A 9 5.54 -21.77 -18.51
CA LYS A 9 6.27 -20.53 -18.35
C LYS A 9 6.86 -20.23 -19.72
N LYS A 10 6.18 -19.39 -20.48
CA LYS A 10 6.69 -18.90 -21.75
C LYS A 10 7.94 -18.10 -21.37
N PRO A 11 9.15 -18.54 -21.72
CA PRO A 11 10.39 -17.90 -21.22
C PRO A 11 10.49 -16.44 -21.65
N LEU A 12 9.72 -16.06 -22.67
CA LEU A 12 9.61 -14.72 -23.21
C LEU A 12 8.98 -13.71 -22.23
N SER A 13 8.01 -14.10 -21.38
CA SER A 13 7.36 -13.16 -20.44
C SER A 13 8.26 -12.79 -19.26
N SER A 14 9.15 -13.70 -18.85
CA SER A 14 10.22 -13.43 -17.88
C SER A 14 11.26 -12.43 -18.42
N ILE A 15 11.55 -12.50 -19.72
CA ILE A 15 12.48 -11.55 -20.37
C ILE A 15 11.86 -10.16 -20.44
N PHE A 16 10.57 -10.05 -20.77
CA PHE A 16 9.88 -8.75 -20.81
C PHE A 16 9.72 -8.12 -19.43
N THR A 17 9.49 -8.91 -18.37
CA THR A 17 9.45 -8.40 -17.00
C THR A 17 10.85 -7.98 -16.51
N ALA A 18 11.89 -8.76 -16.81
CA ALA A 18 13.27 -8.36 -16.54
C ALA A 18 13.65 -7.06 -17.28
N LEU A 19 13.24 -6.92 -18.55
CA LEU A 19 13.48 -5.72 -19.35
C LEU A 19 12.76 -4.50 -18.74
N SER A 20 11.51 -4.64 -18.32
CA SER A 20 10.76 -3.59 -17.61
C SER A 20 11.47 -3.13 -16.33
N VAL A 21 12.00 -4.08 -15.55
CA VAL A 21 12.73 -3.79 -14.31
C VAL A 21 14.05 -3.09 -14.61
N ILE A 22 14.76 -3.50 -15.68
CA ILE A 22 16.01 -2.85 -16.12
C ILE A 22 15.74 -1.42 -16.61
N PHE A 23 14.67 -1.17 -17.37
CA PHE A 23 14.29 0.18 -17.77
C PHE A 23 13.85 1.06 -16.60
N PHE A 24 13.12 0.49 -15.63
CA PHE A 24 12.67 1.21 -14.44
C PHE A 24 13.85 1.58 -13.52
N LEU A 25 14.68 0.59 -13.17
CA LEU A 25 15.88 0.80 -12.35
C LEU A 25 16.92 1.66 -13.08
N GLY A 26 17.07 1.48 -14.40
CA GLY A 26 17.92 2.30 -15.24
C GLY A 26 17.45 3.74 -15.32
N GLY A 27 16.15 3.99 -15.47
CA GLY A 27 15.55 5.33 -15.44
C GLY A 27 15.66 6.01 -14.08
N PHE A 28 15.45 5.26 -12.99
CA PHE A 28 15.62 5.75 -11.62
C PHE A 28 17.08 6.09 -11.31
N TYR A 29 18.02 5.23 -11.73
CA TYR A 29 19.45 5.46 -11.61
C TYR A 29 19.90 6.67 -12.43
N LEU A 30 19.43 6.83 -13.67
CA LEU A 30 19.73 8.00 -14.50
C LEU A 30 19.17 9.30 -13.91
N ALA A 31 18.01 9.27 -13.27
CA ALA A 31 17.39 10.44 -12.64
C ALA A 31 18.13 10.87 -11.35
N GLY A 32 18.69 9.91 -10.61
CA GLY A 32 19.50 10.13 -9.41
C GLY A 32 20.99 10.33 -9.65
N ALA A 33 21.48 10.05 -10.86
CA ALA A 33 22.90 10.18 -11.17
C ALA A 33 23.35 11.64 -11.12
N ALA A 34 24.50 11.88 -10.48
CA ALA A 34 25.12 13.20 -10.31
C ALA A 34 25.35 13.96 -11.64
N PHE A 35 25.32 13.27 -12.78
CA PHE A 35 25.41 13.86 -14.12
C PHE A 35 24.23 14.78 -14.48
N LEU A 36 23.04 14.56 -13.92
CA LEU A 36 21.88 15.46 -14.11
C LEU A 36 21.76 16.53 -13.02
N ALA A 37 22.70 16.58 -12.06
CA ALA A 37 22.71 17.53 -10.94
C ALA A 37 22.72 19.00 -11.40
N ALA A 38 23.36 19.28 -12.54
CA ALA A 38 23.46 20.61 -13.15
C ALA A 38 22.26 20.98 -14.07
N LYS A 39 21.33 20.05 -14.33
CA LYS A 39 20.18 20.26 -15.23
C LYS A 39 18.90 20.67 -14.46
N PRO A 40 17.99 21.45 -15.08
CA PRO A 40 16.72 21.87 -14.48
C PRO A 40 15.85 20.70 -14.01
N TRP A 41 15.18 20.87 -12.87
CA TRP A 41 14.43 19.82 -12.18
C TRP A 41 13.33 19.14 -13.01
N TYR A 42 12.69 19.88 -13.92
CA TYR A 42 11.64 19.38 -14.80
C TYR A 42 12.10 18.22 -15.70
N ILE A 43 13.36 18.24 -16.13
CA ILE A 43 13.91 17.20 -17.02
C ILE A 43 14.09 15.89 -16.25
N ARG A 44 14.47 15.95 -14.96
CA ARG A 44 14.53 14.78 -14.09
C ARG A 44 13.15 14.16 -13.90
N LEU A 45 12.15 15.01 -13.65
CA LEU A 45 10.77 14.56 -13.46
C LEU A 45 10.21 13.91 -14.73
N LEU A 46 10.46 14.48 -15.91
CA LEU A 46 10.02 13.90 -17.19
C LEU A 46 10.63 12.52 -17.47
N ILE A 47 11.92 12.32 -17.18
CA ILE A 47 12.59 11.03 -17.38
C ILE A 47 12.01 9.96 -16.44
N VAL A 48 11.74 10.33 -15.18
CA VAL A 48 11.10 9.42 -14.21
C VAL A 48 9.68 9.07 -14.65
N LEU A 49 8.89 10.06 -15.09
CA LEU A 49 7.53 9.82 -15.59
C LEU A 49 7.53 8.95 -16.85
N ALA A 50 8.44 9.19 -17.79
CA ALA A 50 8.57 8.36 -18.99
C ALA A 50 8.96 6.93 -18.63
N ALA A 51 9.96 6.73 -17.77
CA ALA A 51 10.35 5.40 -17.30
C ALA A 51 9.22 4.68 -16.57
N LEU A 52 8.46 5.40 -15.74
CA LEU A 52 7.27 4.87 -15.07
C LEU A 52 6.20 4.44 -16.08
N PHE A 53 5.92 5.27 -17.08
CA PHE A 53 4.92 4.98 -18.10
C PHE A 53 5.31 3.78 -18.97
N PHE A 54 6.57 3.68 -19.36
CA PHE A 54 7.11 2.53 -20.10
C PHE A 54 7.08 1.25 -19.26
N ALA A 55 7.45 1.33 -17.97
CA ALA A 55 7.39 0.19 -17.05
C ALA A 55 5.95 -0.32 -16.85
N LEU A 56 5.00 0.60 -16.61
CA LEU A 56 3.58 0.27 -16.50
C LEU A 56 3.05 -0.33 -17.82
N GLY A 57 3.44 0.25 -18.96
CA GLY A 57 3.08 -0.25 -20.29
C GLY A 57 3.57 -1.68 -20.53
N SER A 58 4.82 -2.00 -20.19
CA SER A 58 5.37 -3.36 -20.36
C SER A 58 4.72 -4.41 -19.46
N LEU A 59 4.17 -4.01 -18.31
CA LEU A 59 3.46 -4.94 -17.42
C LEU A 59 2.11 -5.39 -18.00
N THR A 60 1.46 -4.55 -18.82
CA THR A 60 0.17 -4.92 -19.46
C THR A 60 0.28 -6.03 -20.50
N LEU A 61 1.48 -6.29 -21.02
CA LEU A 61 1.77 -7.33 -22.01
C LEU A 61 2.07 -8.71 -21.39
N THR A 62 2.10 -8.80 -20.06
CA THR A 62 2.47 -10.03 -19.32
C THR A 62 1.23 -10.85 -18.95
N ASP A 63 1.32 -12.19 -19.03
CA ASP A 63 0.26 -13.15 -18.66
C ASP A 63 -0.27 -13.00 -17.22
N HIS A 64 0.44 -12.24 -16.38
CA HIS A 64 0.05 -11.88 -15.01
C HIS A 64 -1.31 -11.15 -14.95
N TRP A 65 -1.70 -10.48 -16.04
CA TRP A 65 -2.95 -9.75 -16.13
C TRP A 65 -4.20 -10.65 -16.01
N VAL A 66 -4.10 -11.91 -16.43
CA VAL A 66 -5.21 -12.88 -16.33
C VAL A 66 -5.48 -13.25 -14.88
N HIS A 67 -4.42 -13.55 -14.12
CA HIS A 67 -4.53 -13.88 -12.69
C HIS A 67 -5.04 -12.70 -11.88
N ILE A 68 -4.57 -11.49 -12.16
CA ILE A 68 -5.08 -10.27 -11.50
C ILE A 68 -6.58 -10.13 -11.76
N LYS A 69 -7.04 -10.30 -13.02
CA LYS A 69 -8.47 -10.24 -13.36
C LYS A 69 -9.29 -11.30 -12.64
N GLU A 70 -8.78 -12.52 -12.53
CA GLU A 70 -9.43 -13.60 -11.79
C GLU A 70 -9.53 -13.31 -10.29
N LEU A 71 -8.47 -12.75 -9.68
CA LEU A 71 -8.48 -12.28 -8.30
C LEU A 71 -9.49 -11.14 -8.08
N PHE A 72 -9.55 -10.17 -8.99
CA PHE A 72 -10.56 -9.10 -8.94
C PHE A 72 -11.98 -9.64 -9.06
N HIS A 73 -12.20 -10.62 -9.92
CA HIS A 73 -13.50 -11.28 -10.07
C HIS A 73 -13.89 -12.02 -8.79
N GLY A 74 -12.97 -12.82 -8.23
CA GLY A 74 -13.14 -13.51 -6.95
C GLY A 74 -13.41 -12.54 -5.79
N ALA A 75 -12.65 -11.45 -5.69
CA ALA A 75 -12.83 -10.41 -4.68
C ALA A 75 -14.21 -9.73 -4.79
N ARG A 76 -14.71 -9.48 -6.01
CA ARG A 76 -16.06 -8.94 -6.22
C ARG A 76 -17.17 -9.91 -5.81
N ILE A 77 -16.94 -11.21 -5.95
CA ILE A 77 -17.87 -12.23 -5.44
C ILE A 77 -17.85 -12.23 -3.91
N GLU A 78 -16.67 -12.15 -3.30
CA GLU A 78 -16.51 -12.18 -1.84
C GLU A 78 -17.06 -10.93 -1.15
N ILE A 79 -16.86 -9.75 -1.73
CA ILE A 79 -17.44 -8.48 -1.23
C ILE A 79 -18.96 -8.57 -1.13
N ARG A 80 -19.62 -9.33 -2.03
CA ARG A 80 -21.07 -9.54 -1.96
C ARG A 80 -21.49 -10.46 -0.80
N LYS A 81 -20.57 -11.24 -0.24
CA LYS A 81 -20.80 -12.04 0.97
C LYS A 81 -20.55 -11.25 2.26
N VAL A 82 -19.98 -10.05 2.16
CA VAL A 82 -19.78 -9.18 3.32
C VAL A 82 -21.14 -8.60 3.71
N PHE A 83 -21.68 -9.11 4.80
CA PHE A 83 -22.84 -8.52 5.45
C PHE A 83 -22.37 -7.22 6.12
N TRP A 84 -22.60 -6.09 5.45
CA TRP A 84 -22.30 -4.79 6.04
C TRP A 84 -23.15 -4.61 7.30
N PRO A 85 -22.51 -4.31 8.44
CA PRO A 85 -23.19 -4.16 9.72
C PRO A 85 -24.27 -3.09 9.61
N LYS A 86 -25.39 -3.32 10.33
CA LYS A 86 -26.46 -2.32 10.38
C LYS A 86 -25.96 -1.07 11.11
N LYS A 87 -26.57 0.10 10.82
CA LYS A 87 -26.24 1.37 11.48
C LYS A 87 -26.28 1.25 13.00
N ASP A 88 -27.21 0.47 13.54
CA ASP A 88 -27.36 0.26 14.98
C ASP A 88 -26.19 -0.54 15.59
N GLU A 89 -25.62 -1.51 14.86
CA GLU A 89 -24.48 -2.30 15.31
C GLU A 89 -23.20 -1.46 15.31
N LEU A 90 -23.05 -0.61 14.29
CA LEU A 90 -21.95 0.36 14.19
C LEU A 90 -21.99 1.33 15.38
N VAL A 91 -23.15 1.94 15.65
CA VAL A 91 -23.31 2.89 16.76
C VAL A 91 -23.06 2.21 18.10
N LYS A 92 -23.57 0.99 18.34
CA LYS A 92 -23.32 0.24 19.58
C LYS A 92 -21.83 -0.01 19.80
N THR A 93 -21.12 -0.45 18.76
CA THR A 93 -19.69 -0.76 18.86
C THR A 93 -18.87 0.52 19.05
N THR A 94 -19.17 1.60 18.32
CA THR A 94 -18.50 2.88 18.50
C THR A 94 -18.77 3.47 19.88
N LEU A 95 -20.00 3.40 20.38
CA LEU A 95 -20.35 3.85 21.73
C LEU A 95 -19.58 3.05 22.79
N MET A 96 -19.49 1.72 22.65
CA MET A 96 -18.72 0.86 23.54
C MET A 96 -17.24 1.29 23.58
N VAL A 97 -16.63 1.53 22.40
CA VAL A 97 -15.24 2.03 22.32
C VAL A 97 -15.12 3.40 22.99
N LEU A 98 -16.08 4.30 22.77
CA LEU A 98 -16.06 5.66 23.34
C LEU A 98 -16.14 5.65 24.87
N VAL A 99 -16.93 4.75 25.45
CA VAL A 99 -16.99 4.52 26.90
C VAL A 99 -15.65 4.03 27.43
N ILE A 100 -15.03 3.05 26.77
CA ILE A 100 -13.72 2.53 27.17
C ILE A 100 -12.65 3.63 27.11
N VAL A 101 -12.62 4.41 26.03
CA VAL A 101 -11.69 5.54 25.86
C VAL A 101 -11.91 6.60 26.94
N ALA A 102 -13.17 6.92 27.29
CA ALA A 102 -13.47 7.87 28.36
C ALA A 102 -12.93 7.42 29.72
N ILE A 103 -13.04 6.11 30.04
CA ILE A 103 -12.48 5.54 31.27
C ILE A 103 -10.96 5.70 31.29
N PHE A 104 -10.27 5.35 30.18
CA PHE A 104 -8.81 5.51 30.09
C PHE A 104 -8.38 6.98 30.16
N ALA A 105 -9.13 7.90 29.56
CA ALA A 105 -8.85 9.33 29.63
C ALA A 105 -8.90 9.86 31.07
N ILE A 106 -9.91 9.46 31.85
CA ILE A 106 -10.02 9.81 33.27
C ILE A 106 -8.87 9.18 34.06
N PHE A 107 -8.58 7.90 33.84
CA PHE A 107 -7.50 7.19 34.51
C PHE A 107 -6.14 7.87 34.27
N LEU A 108 -5.80 8.15 33.01
CA LEU A 108 -4.55 8.82 32.65
C LEU A 108 -4.47 10.22 33.27
N THR A 109 -5.55 10.99 33.23
CA THR A 109 -5.58 12.34 33.84
C THR A 109 -5.27 12.30 35.35
N ILE A 110 -5.80 11.29 36.06
CA ILE A 110 -5.53 11.10 37.49
C ILE A 110 -4.06 10.73 37.71
N VAL A 111 -3.53 9.78 36.94
CA VAL A 111 -2.14 9.32 37.05
C VAL A 111 -1.17 10.45 36.74
N ASP A 112 -1.41 11.23 35.68
CA ASP A 112 -0.59 12.38 35.30
C ASP A 112 -0.62 13.48 36.38
N GLY A 113 -1.79 13.71 36.99
CA GLY A 113 -1.95 14.60 38.13
C GLY A 113 -1.17 14.14 39.36
N LEU A 114 -1.21 12.84 39.66
CA LEU A 114 -0.47 12.23 40.78
C LEU A 114 1.04 12.29 40.56
N LEU A 115 1.52 12.00 39.35
CA LEU A 115 2.94 12.14 38.99
C LEU A 115 3.40 13.59 39.17
N THR A 116 2.59 14.57 38.72
CA THR A 116 2.92 15.99 38.86
C THR A 116 3.03 16.40 40.33
N LEU A 117 2.14 15.90 41.21
CA LEU A 117 2.19 16.12 42.65
C LEU A 117 3.47 15.51 43.27
N LEU A 118 3.82 14.28 42.89
CA LEU A 118 5.05 13.62 43.35
C LEU A 118 6.30 14.39 42.93
N ILE A 119 6.38 14.83 41.68
CA ILE A 119 7.51 15.61 41.17
C ILE A 119 7.64 16.93 41.95
N LYS A 120 6.52 17.63 42.22
CA LYS A 120 6.50 18.85 43.04
C LYS A 120 6.89 18.63 44.50
N TRP A 121 6.75 17.42 45.02
CA TRP A 121 7.18 17.09 46.38
C TRP A 121 8.67 16.78 46.45
N VAL A 122 9.25 16.27 45.36
CA VAL A 122 10.67 15.89 45.28
C VAL A 122 11.58 17.08 44.98
N MET A 123 11.12 18.02 44.14
CA MET A 123 11.86 19.24 43.77
C MET A 123 11.51 20.40 44.68
#